data_AF-A0A0M8RJW3-F1
#
_entry.id   AF-A0A0M8RJW3-F1
#
_cell.length_a   1.000
_cell.length_b   1.000
_cell.length_c   1.000
_cell.angle_alpha   90.00
_cell.angle_beta   90.00
_cell.angle_gamma   90.00
#
_symmetry.space_group_name_H-M   'P 1'
#
loop_
_entity.id
_entity.type
_entity.pdbx_description
1 polymer ?
#
loop_
_entity_poly.entity_id
_entity_poly.type
_entity_poly.pdbx_seq_one_letter_code
_entity_poly.pdbx_strand_id
1 'polypeptide(L)'
;MATTTIQVLRETRDHLAELAKERGVSIGQLVEALAAEQPTAAQRAKQLAADRETVRRMMGVDLRDEEFERAPDVLGNIYKIAAEKVRAAKGTAA
;
A
#
# COMPACT_ATOMS: atom_id res chain seq x y z
N MET A 1 -6.86 7.00 22.40
CA MET A 1 -6.40 7.75 21.22
C MET A 1 -7.17 9.06 21.19
N ALA A 2 -6.53 10.19 20.90
CA ALA A 2 -7.22 11.48 20.84
C ALA A 2 -8.15 11.49 19.63
N THR A 3 -9.45 11.64 19.87
CA THR A 3 -10.44 11.83 18.81
C THR A 3 -10.36 13.26 18.31
N THR A 4 -10.08 13.42 17.02
CA THR A 4 -9.97 14.73 16.36
C THR A 4 -11.07 14.86 15.31
N THR A 5 -11.67 16.04 15.21
CA THR A 5 -12.70 16.32 14.20
C THR A 5 -12.04 16.84 12.92
N ILE A 6 -12.46 16.31 11.78
CA ILE A 6 -12.09 16.82 10.46
C ILE A 6 -13.34 17.42 9.78
N GLN A 7 -13.14 18.49 9.01
CA GLN A 7 -14.19 19.07 8.18
C GLN A 7 -14.08 18.47 6.78
N VAL A 8 -15.20 17.96 6.27
CA VAL A 8 -15.30 17.39 4.92
C VAL A 8 -16.55 17.93 4.23
N LEU A 9 -16.55 17.89 2.89
CA LEU A 9 -17.73 18.26 2.12
C LEU A 9 -18.89 17.30 2.44
N ARG A 10 -20.12 17.82 2.38
CA ARG A 10 -21.33 17.03 2.64
C ARG A 10 -21.40 15.79 1.76
N GLU A 11 -21.13 15.95 0.47
CA GLU A 11 -21.11 14.87 -0.52
C GLU A 11 -20.11 13.76 -0.14
N THR A 12 -18.91 14.13 0.31
CA THR A 12 -17.90 13.18 0.78
C THR A 12 -18.36 12.44 2.03
N ARG A 13 -18.98 13.13 2.99
CA ARG A 13 -19.54 12.51 4.19
C ARG A 13 -20.62 11.49 3.83
N ASP A 14 -21.53 11.85 2.94
CA ASP A 14 -22.66 10.99 2.56
C ASP A 14 -22.16 9.75 1.81
N HIS A 15 -21.18 9.92 0.92
CA HIS A 15 -20.50 8.80 0.26
C HIS A 15 -19.78 7.86 1.26
N LEU A 16 -19.04 8.42 2.22
CA LEU A 16 -18.40 7.62 3.28
C LEU A 16 -19.43 6.92 4.17
N ALA A 17 -20.61 7.51 4.40
CA ALA A 17 -21.69 6.90 5.16
C ALA A 17 -22.28 5.68 4.43
N GLU A 18 -22.48 5.77 3.11
CA GLU A 18 -22.91 4.64 2.30
C GLU A 18 -21.87 3.51 2.30
N LEU A 19 -20.59 3.82 2.07
CA LEU A 19 -19.50 2.84 2.13
C LEU A 19 -19.37 2.17 3.50
N ALA A 20 -19.52 2.94 4.57
CA ALA A 20 -19.46 2.42 5.94
C ALA A 20 -20.62 1.45 6.19
N LYS A 21 -21.83 1.78 5.70
CA LYS A 21 -23.02 0.93 5.77
C LYS A 21 -22.85 -0.38 4.99
N GLU A 22 -22.32 -0.33 3.77
CA GLU A 22 -22.05 -1.52 2.96
C GLU A 22 -21.06 -2.48 3.64
N ARG A 23 -20.08 -1.93 4.34
CA ARG A 23 -19.04 -2.68 5.06
C ARG A 23 -19.43 -3.05 6.49
N GLY A 24 -20.59 -2.63 6.98
CA GLY A 24 -21.06 -2.88 8.35
C GLY A 24 -20.19 -2.22 9.43
N VAL A 25 -19.49 -1.13 9.11
CA VAL A 25 -18.60 -0.40 10.03
C VAL A 25 -19.07 1.04 10.26
N SER A 26 -18.52 1.72 11.26
CA SER A 26 -18.72 3.17 11.41
C SER A 26 -17.84 3.97 10.44
N ILE A 27 -18.23 5.22 10.15
CA ILE A 27 -17.42 6.14 9.31
C ILE A 27 -16.02 6.33 9.91
N GLY A 28 -15.91 6.44 11.24
CA GLY A 28 -14.61 6.55 11.91
C GLY A 28 -13.71 5.35 11.66
N GLN A 29 -14.24 4.14 11.82
CA GLN A 29 -13.50 2.89 11.53
C GLN A 29 -13.14 2.76 10.05
N LEU A 30 -14.02 3.21 9.14
CA LEU A 30 -13.72 3.22 7.71
C LEU A 30 -12.52 4.15 7.41
N VAL A 31 -12.51 5.35 7.98
CA VAL A 31 -11.41 6.31 7.82
C VAL A 31 -10.11 5.77 8.41
N GLU A 32 -10.16 5.12 9.57
CA GLU A 32 -9.00 4.46 10.17
C GLU A 32 -8.45 3.33 9.29
N ALA A 33 -9.32 2.50 8.72
CA ALA A 33 -8.93 1.45 7.79
C ALA A 33 -8.29 2.01 6.52
N LEU A 34 -8.87 3.06 5.93
CA LEU A 34 -8.31 3.72 4.76
C LEU A 34 -6.93 4.34 5.06
N ALA A 35 -6.76 4.94 6.24
CA ALA A 35 -5.47 5.48 6.66
C ALA A 35 -4.41 4.38 6.86
N ALA A 36 -4.81 3.20 7.33
CA ALA A 36 -3.92 2.05 7.46
C ALA A 36 -3.52 1.44 6.10
N GLU A 37 -4.45 1.41 5.13
CA GLU A 37 -4.20 0.89 3.79
C GLU A 37 -3.30 1.81 2.95
N GLN A 38 -3.34 3.12 3.20
CA GLN A 38 -2.64 4.14 2.41
C GLN A 38 -1.53 4.82 3.23
N PRO A 39 -0.42 4.11 3.54
CA PRO A 39 0.68 4.70 4.29
C PRO A 39 1.30 5.86 3.51
N THR A 40 1.59 6.93 4.25
CA THR A 40 2.29 8.09 3.71
C THR A 40 3.65 7.70 3.13
N ALA A 41 4.20 8.52 2.23
CA ALA A 41 5.54 8.27 1.67
C ALA A 41 6.62 8.15 2.77
N ALA A 42 6.54 8.95 3.82
CA ALA A 42 7.45 8.90 4.96
C ALA A 42 7.32 7.59 5.75
N GLN A 43 6.09 7.13 6.00
CA GLN A 43 5.86 5.83 6.66
C GLN A 43 6.35 4.67 5.81
N ARG A 44 6.13 4.70 4.49
CA ARG A 44 6.68 3.69 3.56
C ARG A 44 8.20 3.67 3.57
N ALA A 45 8.85 4.83 3.56
CA ALA A 45 10.31 4.91 3.66
C ALA A 45 10.83 4.35 5.00
N LYS A 46 10.15 4.66 6.10
CA LYS A 46 10.49 4.12 7.42
C LYS A 46 10.33 2.60 7.49
N GLN A 47 9.23 2.08 6.94
CA GLN A 47 9.00 0.63 6.89
C GLN A 47 10.08 -0.04 6.04
N LEU A 48 10.39 0.51 4.87
CA LEU A 48 11.45 0.00 4.00
C LEU A 48 12.82 -0.04 4.71
N ALA A 49 13.17 1.00 5.46
CA ALA A 49 14.41 1.02 6.24
C ALA A 49 14.42 -0.08 7.32
N ALA A 50 13.31 -0.28 8.03
CA ALA A 50 13.17 -1.33 9.04
C ALA A 50 13.25 -2.74 8.42
N ASP A 51 12.65 -2.93 7.24
CA ASP A 51 12.70 -4.19 6.50
C ASP A 51 14.13 -4.48 6.04
N ARG A 52 14.85 -3.49 5.50
CA ARG A 52 16.27 -3.61 5.13
C ARG A 52 17.14 -4.00 6.32
N GLU A 53 16.92 -3.39 7.48
CA GLU A 53 17.64 -3.73 8.70
C GLU A 53 17.35 -5.17 9.15
N THR A 54 16.09 -5.60 9.06
CA THR A 54 15.68 -6.98 9.37
C THR A 54 16.37 -7.97 8.44
N VAL A 55 16.43 -7.69 7.14
CA VAL A 55 17.14 -8.52 6.15
C VAL A 55 18.64 -8.60 6.48
N ARG A 56 19.30 -7.48 6.80
CA ARG A 56 20.71 -7.49 7.23
C ARG A 56 20.92 -8.40 8.44
N ARG A 57 20.05 -8.29 9.45
CA ARG A 57 20.12 -9.13 10.66
C ARG A 57 19.87 -10.61 10.38
N MET A 58 18.94 -10.94 9.49
CA MET A 58 18.59 -12.34 9.19
C MET A 58 19.59 -13.02 8.25
N MET A 59 20.10 -12.31 7.24
CA MET A 59 21.04 -12.85 6.26
C MET A 59 22.47 -12.95 6.82
N GLY A 60 22.80 -12.19 7.87
CA GLY A 60 24.15 -12.13 8.42
C GLY A 60 25.17 -11.49 7.46
N VAL A 61 24.69 -10.74 6.46
CA VAL A 61 25.50 -10.05 5.46
C VAL A 61 25.25 -8.55 5.59
N ASP A 62 26.34 -7.78 5.66
CA ASP A 62 26.28 -6.32 5.74
C ASP A 62 26.05 -5.71 4.35
N LEU A 63 24.82 -5.85 3.85
CA LEU A 63 24.38 -5.22 2.60
C LEU A 63 24.12 -3.73 2.81
N ARG A 64 24.83 -2.88 2.09
CA ARG A 64 24.62 -1.43 2.15
C ARG A 64 23.36 -1.01 1.41
N ASP A 65 22.85 0.17 1.72
CA ASP A 65 21.63 0.69 1.09
C ASP A 65 21.76 0.84 -0.43
N GLU A 66 22.95 1.17 -0.94
CA GLU A 66 23.20 1.26 -2.39
C GLU A 66 23.11 -0.11 -3.08
N GLU A 67 23.36 -1.20 -2.35
CA GLU A 67 23.27 -2.56 -2.85
C GLU A 67 21.81 -3.02 -2.90
N PHE A 68 20.96 -2.55 -1.98
CA PHE A 68 19.51 -2.70 -2.08
C PHE A 68 18.90 -1.89 -3.23
N GLU A 69 19.46 -0.71 -3.56
CA GLU A 69 18.98 0.09 -4.68
C GLU A 69 19.40 -0.46 -6.05
N ARG A 70 20.54 -1.15 -6.11
CA ARG A 70 20.99 -1.88 -7.31
C ARG A 70 20.29 -3.22 -7.48
N ALA A 71 19.63 -3.72 -6.44
CA ALA A 71 18.88 -4.97 -6.55
C ALA A 71 17.79 -4.81 -7.62
N PRO A 72 17.67 -5.77 -8.56
CA PRO A 72 16.62 -5.71 -9.55
C PRO A 72 15.26 -5.65 -8.83
N ASP A 73 14.34 -4.82 -9.34
CA ASP A 73 12.97 -4.75 -8.84
C ASP A 73 12.21 -6.03 -9.24
N VAL A 74 12.51 -7.13 -8.57
CA VAL A 74 12.00 -8.47 -8.87
C VAL A 74 10.48 -8.46 -8.81
N LEU A 75 9.89 -7.79 -7.81
CA LEU A 75 8.45 -7.74 -7.64
C LEU A 75 7.77 -6.87 -8.71
N GLY A 76 8.32 -5.70 -9.03
CA GLY A 76 7.82 -4.87 -10.14
C GLY A 76 7.93 -5.57 -11.50
N ASN A 77 9.00 -6.34 -11.71
CA ASN A 77 9.17 -7.15 -12.92
C ASN A 77 8.15 -8.30 -12.99
N ILE A 78 7.87 -8.98 -11.87
CA ILE A 78 6.82 -10.00 -11.81
C ILE A 78 5.45 -9.40 -12.13
N TYR A 79 5.12 -8.22 -11.57
CA TYR A 79 3.87 -7.54 -11.88
C TYR A 79 3.78 -7.11 -13.35
N LYS A 80 4.86 -6.62 -13.95
CA LYS A 80 4.92 -6.32 -15.39
C LYS A 80 4.65 -7.56 -16.22
N ILE A 81 5.32 -8.67 -15.92
CA ILE A 81 5.12 -9.95 -16.63
C ILE A 81 3.68 -10.43 -16.48
N ALA A 82 3.09 -10.33 -15.28
CA ALA A 82 1.69 -10.69 -15.06
C ALA A 82 0.73 -9.80 -15.88
N ALA A 83 0.97 -8.49 -15.91
CA ALA A 83 0.17 -7.55 -16.68
C ALA A 83 0.28 -7.81 -18.20
N GLU A 84 1.47 -8.12 -18.71
CA GLU A 84 1.69 -8.49 -20.11
C GLU A 84 0.98 -9.80 -20.48
N LYS A 85 1.06 -10.83 -19.63
CA LYS A 85 0.33 -12.09 -19.84
C LYS A 85 -1.19 -11.88 -19.89
N VAL A 86 -1.73 -11.03 -19.01
CA VAL A 86 -3.16 -10.69 -19.02
C VAL A 86 -3.57 -9.94 -20.29
N ARG A 87 -2.73 -9.02 -20.79
CA ARG A 87 -2.98 -8.31 -22.06
C ARG A 87 -2.93 -9.26 -23.26
N ALA A 88 -1.95 -10.18 -23.31
CA ALA A 88 -1.84 -11.17 -24.37
C ALA A 88 -3.04 -12.15 -24.40
N ALA A 89 -3.53 -12.56 -23.22
CA ALA A 89 -4.72 -13.41 -23.09
C ALA A 89 -6.02 -12.69 -23.51
N LYS A 90 -6.10 -11.36 -23.35
CA LYS A 90 -7.24 -10.56 -23.85
C LYS A 90 -7.19 -10.31 -25.36
N GLY A 91 -6.00 -10.24 -25.95
CA GLY A 91 -5.82 -10.06 -27.40
C GLY A 91 -6.07 -11.31 -28.26
N THR A 92 -6.18 -12.48 -27.63
CA THR A 92 -6.48 -13.77 -28.30
C THR A 92 -7.97 -14.13 -28.27
N ALA A 93 -8.81 -13.32 -27.62
CA ALA A 93 -10.25 -13.50 -27.51
C ALA A 93 -11.07 -12.61 -28.48
N ALA A 94 -10.46 -12.14 -29.57
CA ALA A 94 -11.10 -11.35 -30.63
C ALA A 94 -11.11 -12.12 -31.95
#